data_AF-A0A7J4FBV1-F1
#
_entry.id   AF-A0A7J4FBV1-F1
#
_cell.length_a   1.000
_cell.length_b   1.000
_cell.length_c   1.000
_cell.angle_alpha   90.00
_cell.angle_beta   90.00
_cell.angle_gamma   90.00
#
_symmetry.space_group_name_H-M   'P 1'
#
loop_
_entity.id
_entity.type
_entity.pdbx_description
1 polymer ?
#
loop_
_entity_poly.entity_id
_entity_poly.type
_entity_poly.pdbx_seq_one_letter_code
_entity_poly.pdbx_strand_id
1 'polypeptide(L)' 'MDEAWFDISIIRCPHCGRLYAESSWYTIEIGSDIDCGFCGETFNAKKAVIDRVLLRIDIEEGKVGKVAVAERLLSK' A
#
# COMPACT_ATOMS: atom_id res chain seq x y z
N MET A 1 -20.21 -1.30 16.19
CA MET A 1 -19.61 -1.65 14.89
C MET A 1 -18.66 -0.51 14.63
N ASP A 2 -17.37 -0.79 14.73
CA ASP A 2 -16.35 0.25 14.70
C ASP A 2 -15.74 0.29 13.30
N GLU A 3 -15.16 1.42 12.92
CA GLU A 3 -14.48 1.58 11.64
C GLU A 3 -13.00 1.91 11.89
N ALA A 4 -12.14 1.27 11.11
CA ALA A 4 -10.71 1.56 11.04
C ALA A 4 -10.32 1.94 9.60
N TRP A 5 -9.23 2.67 9.47
CA TRP A 5 -8.79 3.22 8.19
C TRP A 5 -7.33 2.88 7.93
N PHE A 6 -7.00 2.49 6.70
CA PHE A 6 -5.63 2.15 6.33
C PHE A 6 -5.27 2.73 4.97
N ASP A 7 -4.28 3.64 4.96
CA ASP A 7 -3.72 4.24 3.76
C ASP A 7 -2.62 3.33 3.20
N ILE A 8 -2.92 2.74 2.04
CA ILE A 8 -2.07 1.73 1.40
C ILE A 8 -1.66 2.19 0.01
N SER A 9 -0.38 1.96 -0.31
CA SER A 9 0.21 2.17 -1.62
C SER A 9 0.47 0.82 -2.29
N ILE A 10 0.14 0.73 -3.56
CA ILE A 10 0.51 -0.40 -4.42
C ILE A 10 1.77 -0.03 -5.18
N ILE A 11 2.82 -0.81 -4.97
CA ILE A 11 4.13 -0.62 -5.59
C ILE A 11 4.36 -1.75 -6.59
N ARG A 12 4.93 -1.42 -7.75
CA ARG A 12 5.39 -2.41 -8.73
C ARG A 12 6.91 -2.39 -8.82
N CYS A 13 7.57 -3.51 -8.52
CA CYS A 13 9.00 -3.65 -8.73
C CYS A 13 9.33 -3.33 -10.21
N PRO A 14 10.22 -2.36 -10.48
CA PRO A 14 10.53 -1.95 -11.85
C PRO A 14 11.38 -2.99 -12.61
N HIS A 15 11.99 -3.95 -11.90
CA HIS A 15 12.87 -4.96 -12.49
C HIS A 15 12.13 -6.24 -12.89
N CYS A 16 11.25 -6.75 -12.03
CA CYS A 16 10.57 -8.02 -12.25
C CYS A 16 9.03 -7.91 -12.31
N GLY A 17 8.46 -6.73 -12.06
CA GLY A 17 7.03 -6.48 -12.13
C GLY A 17 6.21 -6.96 -10.93
N ARG A 18 6.83 -7.53 -9.89
CA ARG A 18 6.13 -8.00 -8.68
C ARG A 18 5.39 -6.84 -7.99
N LEU A 19 4.16 -7.10 -7.56
CA LEU A 19 3.34 -6.12 -6.82
C LEU A 19 3.51 -6.30 -5.31
N TYR A 20 3.54 -5.18 -4.61
CA TYR A 20 3.54 -5.08 -3.16
C TYR A 20 2.44 -4.12 -2.73
N ALA A 21 1.83 -4.43 -1.59
CA ALA A 21 0.91 -3.53 -0.92
C ALA A 21 1.58 -3.14 0.39
N GLU A 22 1.90 -1.86 0.53
CA GLU A 22 2.67 -1.32 1.65
C GLU A 22 1.96 -0.10 2.22
N SER A 23 2.12 0.14 3.52
CA SER A 23 1.66 1.37 4.13
C SER A 23 2.21 2.59 3.39
N SER A 24 1.32 3.55 3.12
CA SER A 24 1.70 4.75 2.38
C SER A 24 2.69 5.62 3.17
N TRP A 25 2.79 5.47 4.49
CA TRP A 25 3.75 6.21 5.29
C TRP A 25 5.20 5.85 4.95
N TYR A 26 5.55 4.55 4.90
CA TYR A 26 6.89 4.13 4.47
C TYR A 26 7.14 4.45 2.99
N THR A 27 6.10 4.28 2.17
CA THR A 27 6.22 4.39 0.71
C THR A 27 6.28 5.84 0.22
N ILE A 28 5.42 6.72 0.71
CA ILE A 28 5.23 8.09 0.22
C ILE A 28 5.93 9.12 1.10
N GLU A 29 5.73 9.03 2.41
CA GLU A 29 6.22 10.05 3.35
C GLU A 29 7.71 9.88 3.62
N ILE A 30 8.14 8.65 3.98
CA ILE A 30 9.56 8.33 4.12
C ILE A 30 10.21 8.17 2.74
N GLY A 31 9.51 7.55 1.79
CA GLY A 31 10.07 7.25 0.48
C GLY A 31 11.19 6.22 0.54
N SER A 32 11.06 5.22 1.41
CA SER A 32 12.07 4.19 1.64
C SER A 32 12.42 3.42 0.37
N ASP A 33 13.67 2.98 0.29
CA ASP A 33 14.05 1.94 -0.64
C ASP A 33 13.57 0.57 -0.11
N ILE A 34 13.21 -0.32 -1.04
CA ILE A 34 12.74 -1.67 -0.76
C ILE A 34 13.59 -2.68 -1.51
N ASP A 35 13.96 -3.75 -0.82
CA ASP A 35 14.56 -4.93 -1.43
C ASP A 35 13.47 -5.84 -1.97
N CYS A 36 13.50 -6.10 -3.27
CA CYS A 36 12.59 -7.05 -3.88
C CYS A 36 12.93 -8.46 -3.41
N GLY A 37 12.16 -9.00 -2.47
CA GLY A 37 12.31 -10.39 -2.01
C GLY A 37 12.12 -11.47 -3.09
N PHE A 38 11.81 -11.10 -4.33
CA PHE A 38 11.72 -12.03 -5.47
C PHE A 38 12.95 -11.99 -6.38
N CYS A 39 13.38 -10.81 -6.83
CA CYS A 39 14.50 -10.68 -7.77
C CYS A 39 15.80 -10.19 -7.12
N GLY A 40 15.77 -9.80 -5.85
CA GLY A 40 16.93 -9.32 -5.10
C GLY A 40 17.30 -7.85 -5.33
N GLU A 41 16.71 -7.19 -6.32
CA GLU A 41 17.01 -5.78 -6.64
C GLU A 41 16.39 -4.81 -5.61
N THR A 42 17.16 -3.78 -5.26
CA THR A 42 16.73 -2.67 -4.41
C THR A 42 16.24 -1.50 -5.25
N PHE A 43 15.11 -0.91 -4.90
CA PHE A 43 14.57 0.25 -5.62
C PHE A 43 13.77 1.20 -4.71
N ASN A 44 13.63 2.45 -5.13
CA ASN A 44 12.87 3.45 -4.38
C ASN A 44 11.36 3.22 -4.50
N ALA A 45 10.70 2.94 -3.37
CA ALA A 45 9.29 2.58 -3.34
C ALA A 45 8.39 3.71 -3.88
N LYS A 46 8.68 4.97 -3.53
CA LYS A 46 7.89 6.15 -3.93
C LYS A 46 7.81 6.31 -5.46
N LYS A 47 8.92 6.07 -6.15
CA LYS A 47 9.00 6.16 -7.63
C LYS A 47 8.31 4.99 -8.34
N ALA A 48 8.03 3.92 -7.61
CA ALA A 48 7.46 2.69 -8.14
C ALA A 48 5.98 2.50 -7.76
N VAL A 49 5.34 3.51 -7.15
CA VAL A 49 3.92 3.50 -6.81
C VAL A 49 3.06 3.55 -8.07
N ILE A 50 2.05 2.69 -8.13
CA ILE A 50 1.09 2.62 -9.24
C ILE A 50 -0.36 2.87 -8.81
N ASP A 51 -0.66 2.76 -7.51
CA ASP A 51 -1.95 3.12 -6.92
C ASP A 51 -1.76 3.51 -5.44
N ARG A 52 -2.67 4.31 -4.89
CA ARG A 52 -2.74 4.64 -3.47
C ARG A 52 -4.19 4.81 -3.09
N VAL A 53 -4.64 4.08 -2.09
CA VAL A 53 -6.05 4.09 -1.67
C VAL A 53 -6.16 4.16 -0.16
N LEU A 54 -7.20 4.84 0.31
CA LEU A 54 -7.64 4.74 1.68
C LEU A 54 -8.67 3.62 1.79
N LEU A 55 -8.33 2.59 2.57
CA LEU A 55 -9.25 1.50 2.89
C LEU A 55 -10.08 1.85 4.12
N ARG A 56 -11.37 1.56 4.06
CA ARG A 56 -12.24 1.45 5.24
C ARG A 56 -12.36 -0.01 5.63
N ILE A 57 -12.19 -0.28 6.92
CA ILE A 57 -12.25 -1.60 7.52
C ILE A 57 -13.34 -1.58 8.58
N ASP A 58 -14.38 -2.37 8.38
CA ASP A 58 -15.45 -2.54 9.35
C ASP A 58 -14.97 -3.57 10.40
N ILE A 59 -15.12 -3.25 11.69
CA ILE A 59 -14.71 -4.08 12.82
C ILE A 59 -15.94 -4.65 13.53
N GLU A 60 -15.99 -5.98 13.58
CA GLU A 60 -17.08 -6.77 14.16
C GLU A 60 -16.49 -7.66 15.26
N GLU A 61 -16.98 -7.50 16.49
CA GLU A 61 -16.51 -8.27 17.66
C GLU A 61 -14.98 -8.23 17.85
N GLY A 62 -14.35 -7.08 17.55
CA GLY A 62 -12.91 -6.87 17.66
C GLY A 62 -12.07 -7.52 16.55
N LYS A 63 -12.72 -8.05 15.49
CA LYS A 63 -12.06 -8.65 14.32
C LYS A 63 -12.39 -7.88 13.06
N VAL A 64 -11.53 -8.03 12.05
CA VAL A 64 -11.75 -7.48 10.71
C VAL A 64 -12.93 -8.18 10.06
N GLY A 65 -13.94 -7.41 9.69
CA GLY A 65 -15.05 -7.82 8.84
C GLY A 65 -14.83 -7.39 7.40
N LYS A 66 -15.68 -6.50 6.90
CA LYS A 66 -15.63 -6.01 5.53
C LYS A 66 -14.49 -4.99 5.33
N VAL A 67 -13.83 -5.07 4.18
CA VAL A 67 -12.86 -4.08 3.72
C VAL A 67 -13.33 -3.48 2.40
N ALA A 68 -13.26 -2.17 2.25
CA ALA A 68 -13.64 -1.47 1.03
C ALA A 68 -12.68 -0.32 0.72
N VAL A 69 -12.50 -0.02 -0.57
CA VAL A 69 -11.83 1.22 -1.00
C VAL A 69 -12.80 2.37 -0.75
N ALA A 70 -12.42 3.27 0.14
CA ALA A 70 -13.20 4.48 0.41
C ALA A 70 -12.80 5.62 -0.51
N GLU A 71 -11.50 5.77 -0.76
CA GLU A 71 -10.96 6.84 -1.59
C GLU A 71 -9.73 6.36 -2.39
N ARG A 72 -9.57 6.87 -3.61
CA ARG A 72 -8.32 6.75 -4.37
C ARG A 72 -7.56 8.06 -4.27
N LEU A 73 -6.34 7.99 -3.72
CA LEU A 73 -5.52 9.15 -3.37
C LEU A 73 -4.42 9.43 -4.40
N LEU A 74 -4.07 8.46 -5.24
CA LEU A 74 -3.07 8.68 -6.28
C LEU A 74 -3.69 9.46 -7.46
N SER A 75 -3.39 10.74 -7.52
CA SER A 75 -3.66 11.59 -8.69
C SER A 75 -2.50 11.42 -9.68
N LYS A 76 -2.79 11.10 -10.94
CA LYS A 76 -1.77 11.11 -12.01
C LYS A 76 -1.39 12.53 -12.39
#